data_AF-A0A0S8JVR9-F1
#
_entry.id   AF-A0A0S8JVR9-F1
#
_cell.length_a   1.000
_cell.length_b   1.000
_cell.length_c   1.000
_cell.angle_alpha   90.00
_cell.angle_beta   90.00
_cell.angle_gamma   90.00
#
_symmetry.space_group_name_H-M   'P 1'
#
loop_
_entity.id
_entity.type
_entity.pdbx_description
1 polymer ?
#
loop_
_entity_poly.entity_id
_entity_poly.type
_entity_poly.pdbx_seq_one_letter_code
_entity_poly.pdbx_strand_id
1 'polypeptide(L)'
;MRKIVIVLLLPLLLWTGSCTRSKIHILISKDATAIERLAAREIRRYVYLRTGDLLTIKEDVGEKGAEILLVVDSTLESQEFQLRTSDNVLTISGGSEMGLLYGAYEFAEQLGIRFYLHGDVIPDEKIGFDLPDLDTRKKPLFALRGILPFHDFPEGPDWWNEGDYKAIIGQLPKMKMNFIGFHTYPDRLNFNGEGYKAEPFVWIGKAHELNEDGSVNEAYPVLHFHTYDSTWGYSAGKTGDFQMGGGQIFETDNYGPDYMKHVSLWPHTREENIRIFNESGKM
;
A
#
# COMPACT_ATOMS: atom_id res chain seq x y z
N MET A 1 36.45 0.85 -74.10
CA MET A 1 36.15 1.46 -72.78
C MET A 1 35.02 0.69 -72.12
N ARG A 2 35.13 0.48 -70.79
CA ARG A 2 34.18 -0.12 -69.83
C ARG A 2 34.06 -1.66 -69.83
N LYS A 3 34.81 -2.28 -68.91
CA LYS A 3 34.57 -3.63 -68.36
C LYS A 3 33.45 -3.50 -67.31
N ILE A 4 32.39 -4.28 -67.44
CA ILE A 4 31.29 -4.38 -66.46
C ILE A 4 31.69 -5.49 -65.47
N VAL A 5 31.87 -5.13 -64.20
CA VAL A 5 32.08 -6.06 -63.09
C VAL A 5 30.72 -6.34 -62.48
N ILE A 6 30.23 -7.57 -62.62
CA ILE A 6 29.01 -8.04 -61.95
C ILE A 6 29.44 -8.52 -60.56
N VAL A 7 29.11 -7.73 -59.54
CA VAL A 7 29.28 -8.11 -58.13
C VAL A 7 28.04 -8.91 -57.71
N LEU A 8 28.21 -10.23 -57.52
CA LEU A 8 27.21 -11.10 -56.91
C LEU A 8 27.17 -10.83 -55.40
N LEU A 9 26.14 -10.12 -54.95
CA LEU A 9 25.79 -9.98 -53.53
C LEU A 9 25.08 -11.25 -53.06
N LEU A 10 25.80 -12.12 -52.34
CA LEU A 10 25.16 -13.18 -51.54
C LEU A 10 24.47 -12.54 -50.32
N PRO A 11 23.18 -12.83 -50.06
CA PRO A 11 22.58 -12.46 -48.78
C PRO A 11 23.14 -13.40 -47.71
N LEU A 12 23.94 -12.86 -46.78
CA LEU A 12 24.22 -13.52 -45.51
C LEU A 12 22.88 -13.64 -44.77
N LEU A 13 22.26 -14.83 -44.80
CA LEU A 13 21.23 -15.18 -43.84
C LEU A 13 21.89 -15.23 -42.47
N LEU A 14 21.81 -14.13 -41.73
CA LEU A 14 22.03 -14.11 -40.29
C LEU A 14 20.94 -14.97 -39.67
N TRP A 15 21.29 -16.23 -39.41
CA TRP A 15 20.51 -17.13 -38.59
C TRP A 15 20.56 -16.59 -37.16
N THR A 16 19.66 -15.65 -36.85
CA THR A 16 19.38 -15.31 -35.46
C THR A 16 18.73 -16.55 -34.87
N GLY A 17 19.56 -17.44 -34.31
CA GLY A 17 19.10 -18.46 -33.39
C GLY A 17 18.36 -17.74 -32.28
N SER A 18 17.03 -17.67 -32.41
CA SER A 18 16.16 -17.27 -31.33
C SER A 18 16.30 -18.35 -30.28
N CYS A 19 17.26 -18.16 -29.37
CA CYS A 19 17.33 -18.91 -28.13
C CYS A 19 16.00 -18.62 -27.43
N THR A 20 15.04 -19.53 -27.56
CA THR A 20 13.76 -19.45 -26.87
C THR A 20 14.08 -19.49 -25.39
N ARG A 21 14.15 -18.31 -24.75
CA ARG A 21 14.30 -18.18 -23.31
C ARG A 21 13.19 -18.99 -22.67
N SER A 22 13.56 -19.99 -21.88
CA SER A 22 12.59 -20.76 -21.08
C SER A 22 11.78 -19.76 -20.27
N LYS A 23 10.45 -19.78 -20.42
CA LYS A 23 9.57 -18.81 -19.75
C LYS A 23 9.44 -19.21 -18.30
N ILE A 24 9.95 -18.37 -17.40
CA ILE A 24 9.78 -18.55 -15.95
C ILE A 24 8.30 -18.38 -15.61
N HIS A 25 7.76 -19.28 -14.78
CA HIS A 25 6.37 -19.24 -14.31
C HIS A 25 6.28 -19.02 -12.81
N ILE A 26 5.22 -18.36 -12.36
CA ILE A 26 4.87 -18.25 -10.94
C ILE A 26 3.80 -19.31 -10.65
N LEU A 27 4.04 -20.20 -9.70
CA LEU A 27 3.14 -21.27 -9.32
C LEU A 27 2.50 -20.98 -7.96
N ILE A 28 1.18 -21.16 -7.89
CA ILE A 28 0.40 -21.11 -6.66
C ILE A 28 -0.51 -22.33 -6.56
N SER A 29 -0.96 -22.65 -5.35
CA SER A 29 -1.99 -23.67 -5.12
C SER A 29 -3.29 -23.31 -5.86
N LYS A 30 -4.04 -24.34 -6.29
CA LYS A 30 -5.41 -24.16 -6.83
C LYS A 30 -6.34 -23.53 -5.78
N ASP A 31 -6.12 -23.90 -4.52
CA ASP A 31 -6.89 -23.43 -3.37
C ASP A 31 -6.26 -22.18 -2.72
N ALA A 32 -5.36 -21.48 -3.42
CA ALA A 32 -4.65 -20.32 -2.87
C ALA A 32 -5.61 -19.23 -2.39
N THR A 33 -5.37 -18.70 -1.18
CA THR A 33 -6.14 -17.60 -0.59
C THR A 33 -5.98 -16.30 -1.38
N ALA A 34 -6.78 -15.29 -1.03
CA ALA A 34 -6.66 -13.95 -1.59
C ALA A 34 -5.27 -13.32 -1.35
N ILE A 35 -4.65 -13.62 -0.19
CA ILE A 35 -3.32 -13.10 0.17
C ILE A 35 -2.22 -13.85 -0.59
N GLU A 36 -2.32 -15.17 -0.75
CA GLU A 36 -1.39 -15.95 -1.60
C GLU A 36 -1.43 -15.47 -3.06
N ARG A 37 -2.64 -15.22 -3.60
CA ARG A 37 -2.83 -14.66 -4.94
C ARG A 37 -2.30 -13.23 -5.04
N LEU A 38 -2.40 -12.44 -3.97
CA LEU A 38 -1.76 -11.12 -3.89
C LEU A 38 -0.23 -11.24 -3.95
N ALA A 39 0.38 -12.14 -3.19
CA ALA A 39 1.82 -12.38 -3.20
C ALA A 39 2.32 -12.73 -4.62
N ALA A 40 1.64 -13.63 -5.32
CA ALA A 40 1.96 -13.97 -6.71
C ALA A 40 1.83 -12.78 -7.67
N ARG A 41 0.80 -11.94 -7.51
CA ARG A 41 0.61 -10.73 -8.32
C ARG A 41 1.66 -9.67 -8.04
N GLU A 42 2.08 -9.49 -6.80
CA GLU A 42 3.14 -8.57 -6.43
C GLU A 42 4.49 -9.02 -7.00
N ILE A 43 4.83 -10.32 -6.91
CA ILE A 43 6.02 -10.88 -7.59
C ILE A 43 5.97 -10.57 -9.09
N ARG A 44 4.86 -10.90 -9.77
CA ARG A 44 4.71 -10.62 -11.20
C ARG A 44 4.89 -9.14 -11.52
N ARG A 45 4.26 -8.26 -10.72
CA ARG A 45 4.34 -6.81 -10.87
C ARG A 45 5.78 -6.34 -10.76
N TYR A 46 6.49 -6.73 -9.71
CA TYR A 46 7.85 -6.24 -9.47
C TYR A 46 8.88 -6.83 -10.43
N VAL A 47 8.73 -8.08 -10.86
CA VAL A 47 9.53 -8.62 -11.97
C VAL A 47 9.30 -7.77 -13.21
N TYR A 48 8.05 -7.56 -13.63
CA TYR A 48 7.75 -6.72 -14.80
C TYR A 48 8.34 -5.30 -14.68
N LEU A 49 8.20 -4.68 -13.50
CA LEU A 49 8.75 -3.34 -13.24
C LEU A 49 10.28 -3.31 -13.25
N ARG A 50 10.97 -4.43 -13.00
CA ARG A 50 12.44 -4.50 -13.03
C ARG A 50 13.03 -5.02 -14.32
N THR A 51 12.27 -5.79 -15.09
CA THR A 51 12.82 -6.58 -16.20
C THR A 51 12.07 -6.38 -17.51
N GLY A 52 10.81 -5.94 -17.44
CA GLY A 52 9.88 -5.91 -18.57
C GLY A 52 9.21 -7.27 -18.87
N ASP A 53 9.62 -8.34 -18.17
CA ASP A 53 9.07 -9.67 -18.38
C ASP A 53 7.78 -9.86 -17.55
N LEU A 54 6.66 -10.05 -18.24
CA LEU A 54 5.37 -10.34 -17.61
C LEU A 54 5.22 -11.85 -17.40
N LEU A 55 5.60 -12.34 -16.22
CA LEU A 55 5.50 -13.77 -15.89
C LEU A 55 4.05 -14.25 -15.82
N THR A 56 3.81 -15.48 -16.27
CA THR A 56 2.50 -16.15 -16.14
C THR A 56 2.34 -16.73 -14.74
N ILE A 57 1.19 -16.48 -14.11
CA ILE A 57 0.78 -17.17 -12.87
C ILE A 57 -0.02 -18.41 -13.28
N LYS A 58 0.37 -19.59 -12.78
CA LYS A 58 -0.32 -20.87 -13.01
C LYS A 58 -0.79 -21.46 -11.68
N GLU A 59 -1.94 -22.12 -11.72
CA GLU A 59 -2.57 -22.84 -10.61
C GLU A 59 -2.40 -24.35 -10.82
N ASP A 60 -1.17 -24.87 -10.81
CA ASP A 60 -0.91 -26.32 -10.83
C ASP A 60 0.54 -26.66 -10.45
N VAL A 61 0.78 -27.94 -10.15
CA VAL A 61 2.12 -28.45 -9.87
C VAL A 61 2.90 -28.59 -11.18
N GLY A 62 4.02 -27.87 -11.24
CA GLY A 62 5.04 -27.73 -12.29
C GLY A 62 4.98 -28.59 -13.56
N GLU A 63 5.11 -27.90 -14.70
CA GLU A 63 5.72 -28.50 -15.90
C GLU A 63 7.25 -28.46 -15.73
N LYS A 64 8.02 -29.28 -16.45
CA LYS A 64 9.48 -29.16 -16.43
C LYS A 64 9.92 -27.78 -16.92
N GLY A 65 10.47 -26.93 -16.04
CA GLY A 65 10.87 -25.56 -16.38
C GLY A 65 11.49 -24.80 -15.21
N ALA A 66 11.88 -23.55 -15.45
CA ALA A 66 12.33 -22.64 -14.40
C ALA A 66 11.10 -22.00 -13.73
N GLU A 67 10.98 -22.08 -12.40
CA GLU A 67 9.74 -21.74 -11.69
C GLU A 67 9.97 -20.92 -10.41
N ILE A 68 9.00 -20.09 -10.06
CA ILE A 68 8.86 -19.46 -8.74
C ILE A 68 7.66 -20.11 -8.06
N LEU A 69 7.91 -20.94 -7.05
CA LEU A 69 6.88 -21.69 -6.33
C LEU A 69 6.54 -20.99 -5.02
N LEU A 70 5.25 -20.70 -4.80
CA LEU A 70 4.76 -20.10 -3.55
C LEU A 70 4.12 -21.17 -2.66
N VAL A 71 4.54 -21.24 -1.40
CA VAL A 71 4.11 -22.28 -0.46
C VAL A 71 3.81 -21.68 0.92
N VAL A 72 2.65 -21.99 1.48
CA VAL A 72 2.43 -21.83 2.92
C VAL A 72 2.98 -23.08 3.62
N ASP A 73 4.02 -22.91 4.43
CA ASP A 73 4.74 -23.98 5.11
C ASP A 73 4.54 -23.90 6.62
N SER A 74 3.68 -24.77 7.16
CA SER A 74 3.34 -24.81 8.57
C SER A 74 4.50 -25.18 9.51
N THR A 75 5.67 -25.53 8.98
CA THR A 75 6.89 -25.75 9.79
C THR A 75 7.61 -24.45 10.14
N LEU A 76 7.28 -23.34 9.47
CA LEU A 76 7.75 -22.00 9.78
C LEU A 76 6.83 -21.30 10.78
N GLU A 77 7.36 -20.36 11.56
CA GLU A 77 6.53 -19.49 12.41
C GLU A 77 5.63 -18.58 11.56
N SER A 78 4.49 -18.10 12.10
CA SER A 78 3.44 -17.43 11.30
C SER A 78 3.91 -16.22 10.46
N GLN A 79 4.93 -15.49 10.91
CA GLN A 79 5.48 -14.34 10.19
C GLN A 79 6.88 -14.61 9.61
N GLU A 80 7.36 -15.84 9.73
CA GLU A 80 8.61 -16.30 9.17
C GLU A 80 8.44 -16.66 7.70
N PHE A 81 9.50 -16.43 6.92
CA PHE A 81 9.54 -16.80 5.52
C PHE A 81 10.93 -17.29 5.10
N GLN A 82 10.97 -18.02 3.99
CA GLN A 82 12.19 -18.54 3.39
C GLN A 82 12.14 -18.39 1.87
N LEU A 83 13.25 -17.98 1.26
CA LEU A 83 13.47 -17.98 -0.18
C LEU A 83 14.63 -18.95 -0.43
N ARG A 84 14.36 -20.04 -1.17
CA ARG A 84 15.35 -21.07 -1.44
C ARG A 84 15.34 -21.47 -2.91
N THR A 85 16.49 -21.47 -3.54
CA THR A 85 16.67 -21.89 -4.93
C THR A 85 17.28 -23.29 -4.99
N SER A 86 16.67 -24.19 -5.76
CA SER A 86 17.20 -25.53 -6.05
C SER A 86 16.71 -25.97 -7.41
N ASP A 87 17.57 -26.56 -8.23
CA ASP A 87 17.20 -27.20 -9.51
C ASP A 87 16.34 -26.32 -10.44
N ASN A 88 16.67 -25.04 -10.56
CA ASN A 88 15.92 -24.00 -11.30
C ASN A 88 14.50 -23.70 -10.75
N VAL A 89 14.25 -23.99 -9.49
CA VAL A 89 13.03 -23.61 -8.79
C VAL A 89 13.40 -22.68 -7.62
N LEU A 90 12.86 -21.48 -7.63
CA LEU A 90 12.87 -20.59 -6.46
C LEU A 90 11.59 -20.84 -5.66
N THR A 91 11.72 -21.48 -4.51
CA THR A 91 10.62 -21.63 -3.56
C THR A 91 10.60 -20.45 -2.60
N ILE A 92 9.47 -19.74 -2.57
CA ILE A 92 9.15 -18.72 -1.57
C ILE A 92 8.12 -19.32 -0.63
N SER A 93 8.54 -19.59 0.61
CA SER A 93 7.72 -20.18 1.65
C SER A 93 7.42 -19.19 2.77
N GLY A 94 6.25 -19.27 3.37
CA GLY A 94 5.91 -18.53 4.59
C GLY A 94 5.11 -19.36 5.59
N GLY A 95 5.29 -19.13 6.89
CA GLY A 95 4.55 -19.88 7.93
C GLY A 95 3.07 -19.53 8.05
N SER A 96 2.63 -18.50 7.33
CA SER A 96 1.24 -18.19 7.05
C SER A 96 1.14 -17.47 5.70
N GLU A 97 -0.07 -17.18 5.25
CA GLU A 97 -0.30 -16.33 4.07
C GLU A 97 0.37 -14.95 4.19
N MET A 98 0.41 -14.35 5.39
CA MET A 98 1.11 -13.09 5.63
C MET A 98 2.64 -13.26 5.61
N GLY A 99 3.15 -14.35 6.18
CA GLY A 99 4.58 -14.69 6.07
C GLY A 99 5.00 -14.85 4.61
N LEU A 100 4.18 -15.52 3.80
CA LEU A 100 4.42 -15.70 2.37
C LEU A 100 4.42 -14.36 1.62
N LEU A 101 3.47 -13.47 1.94
CA LEU A 101 3.43 -12.11 1.39
C LEU A 101 4.70 -11.32 1.75
N TYR A 102 5.23 -11.44 2.97
CA TYR A 102 6.51 -10.84 3.33
C TYR A 102 7.68 -11.43 2.52
N GLY A 103 7.67 -12.75 2.27
CA GLY A 103 8.64 -13.41 1.39
C GLY A 103 8.60 -12.89 -0.05
N ALA A 104 7.40 -12.62 -0.58
CA ALA A 104 7.23 -11.98 -1.89
C ALA A 104 7.85 -10.57 -1.95
N TYR A 105 7.69 -9.78 -0.89
CA TYR A 105 8.31 -8.45 -0.80
C TYR A 105 9.82 -8.52 -0.58
N GLU A 106 10.33 -9.50 0.19
CA GLU A 106 11.77 -9.76 0.28
C GLU A 106 12.35 -10.09 -1.10
N PHE A 107 11.68 -10.94 -1.88
CA PHE A 107 12.10 -11.24 -3.25
C PHE A 107 12.16 -9.97 -4.11
N ALA A 108 11.16 -9.09 -4.02
CA ALA A 108 11.18 -7.82 -4.72
C ALA A 108 12.39 -6.94 -4.31
N GLU A 109 12.77 -6.93 -3.02
CA GLU A 109 13.96 -6.22 -2.55
C GLU A 109 15.27 -6.78 -3.11
N GLN A 110 15.34 -8.09 -3.39
CA GLN A 110 16.48 -8.73 -4.08
C GLN A 110 16.61 -8.23 -5.53
N LEU A 111 15.52 -7.75 -6.15
CA LEU A 111 15.55 -7.10 -7.47
C LEU A 111 15.92 -5.60 -7.41
N GLY A 112 16.25 -5.09 -6.21
CA GLY A 112 16.67 -3.71 -5.97
C GLY A 112 15.55 -2.75 -5.57
N ILE A 113 14.31 -3.22 -5.39
CA ILE A 113 13.16 -2.39 -4.99
C ILE A 113 13.26 -2.03 -3.51
N ARG A 114 12.79 -0.85 -3.12
CA ARG A 114 12.67 -0.44 -1.72
C ARG A 114 11.27 0.06 -1.43
N PHE A 115 10.79 -0.19 -0.20
CA PHE A 115 9.44 0.15 0.22
C PHE A 115 9.47 1.19 1.34
N TYR A 116 8.65 2.23 1.20
CA TYR A 116 8.50 3.31 2.16
C TYR A 116 7.02 3.65 2.34
N LEU A 117 6.68 4.41 3.40
CA LEU A 117 5.31 4.89 3.63
C LEU A 117 4.75 5.70 2.45
N HIS A 118 5.60 6.49 1.78
CA HIS A 118 5.20 7.33 0.65
C HIS A 118 5.16 6.58 -0.70
N GLY A 119 5.50 5.29 -0.74
CA GLY A 119 5.47 4.48 -1.95
C GLY A 119 6.68 3.57 -2.16
N ASP A 120 6.73 3.01 -3.35
CA ASP A 120 7.77 2.07 -3.78
C ASP A 120 8.84 2.83 -4.57
N VAL A 121 10.12 2.59 -4.27
CA VAL A 121 11.25 3.08 -5.07
C VAL A 121 11.76 1.94 -5.94
N ILE A 122 11.62 2.12 -7.26
CA ILE A 122 11.97 1.12 -8.26
C ILE A 122 13.12 1.68 -9.11
N PRO A 123 14.26 0.97 -9.25
CA PRO A 123 15.32 1.40 -10.14
C PRO A 123 14.87 1.51 -11.60
N ASP A 124 15.22 2.62 -12.26
CA ASP A 124 14.89 2.90 -13.66
C ASP A 124 15.56 1.92 -14.63
N GLU A 125 16.82 1.57 -14.37
CA GLU A 125 17.60 0.66 -15.21
C GLU A 125 17.04 -0.76 -15.14
N LYS A 126 16.50 -1.26 -16.25
CA LYS A 126 16.00 -2.64 -16.35
C LYS A 126 17.16 -3.64 -16.30
N ILE A 127 16.92 -4.78 -15.66
CA ILE A 127 17.87 -5.90 -15.60
C ILE A 127 17.36 -7.09 -16.41
N GLY A 128 18.28 -7.93 -16.88
CA GLY A 128 17.91 -9.26 -17.38
C GLY A 128 17.35 -10.13 -16.26
N PHE A 129 16.35 -10.97 -16.58
CA PHE A 129 15.72 -11.82 -15.58
C PHE A 129 16.09 -13.31 -15.69
N ASP A 130 16.97 -13.73 -14.80
CA ASP A 130 17.20 -15.14 -14.52
C ASP A 130 16.80 -15.40 -13.06
N LEU A 131 16.46 -16.64 -12.71
CA LEU A 131 16.12 -16.97 -11.32
C LEU A 131 17.33 -16.69 -10.43
N PRO A 132 17.19 -15.84 -9.39
CA PRO A 132 18.29 -15.55 -8.49
C PRO A 132 18.60 -16.77 -7.63
N ASP A 133 19.88 -17.02 -7.38
CA ASP A 133 20.32 -18.05 -6.43
C ASP A 133 20.23 -17.52 -4.99
N LEU A 134 19.15 -17.90 -4.30
CA LEU A 134 18.83 -17.43 -2.95
C LEU A 134 18.76 -18.61 -1.97
N ASP A 135 19.32 -18.40 -0.76
CA ASP A 135 19.07 -19.23 0.43
C ASP A 135 18.95 -18.31 1.65
N THR A 136 17.76 -17.72 1.82
CA THR A 136 17.49 -16.73 2.86
C THR A 136 16.30 -17.17 3.69
N ARG A 137 16.42 -17.13 5.02
CA ARG A 137 15.35 -17.38 5.97
C ARG A 137 15.31 -16.23 6.98
N LYS A 138 14.14 -15.61 7.17
CA LYS A 138 13.99 -14.45 8.06
C LYS A 138 12.71 -14.56 8.89
N LYS A 139 12.79 -14.06 10.12
CA LYS A 139 11.64 -13.87 11.02
C LYS A 139 11.75 -12.55 11.77
N PRO A 140 10.62 -11.92 12.14
CA PRO A 140 10.65 -10.67 12.88
C PRO A 140 11.10 -10.89 14.33
N LEU A 141 11.82 -9.91 14.89
CA LEU A 141 12.17 -9.90 16.31
C LEU A 141 10.97 -9.54 17.20
N PHE A 142 10.14 -8.60 16.74
CA PHE A 142 8.93 -8.16 17.44
C PHE A 142 7.70 -8.70 16.73
N ALA A 143 6.77 -9.31 17.45
CA ALA A 143 5.54 -9.87 16.85
C ALA A 143 4.61 -8.79 16.25
N LEU A 144 4.61 -7.58 16.84
CA LEU A 144 3.79 -6.43 16.43
C LEU A 144 4.68 -5.29 15.97
N ARG A 145 4.46 -4.78 14.76
CA ARG A 145 5.27 -3.72 14.14
C ARG A 145 4.37 -2.86 13.27
N GLY A 146 4.44 -1.55 13.40
CA GLY A 146 3.49 -0.68 12.74
C GLY A 146 3.72 0.79 12.97
N ILE A 147 2.71 1.57 12.63
CA ILE A 147 2.68 3.02 12.81
C ILE A 147 1.53 3.44 13.75
N LEU A 148 1.70 4.61 14.35
CA LEU A 148 0.69 5.26 15.19
C LEU A 148 0.45 6.70 14.69
N PRO A 149 -0.36 6.92 13.63
CA PRO A 149 -0.67 8.27 13.15
C PRO A 149 -1.52 9.05 14.16
N PHE A 150 -1.35 10.37 14.21
CA PHE A 150 -2.01 11.26 15.17
C PHE A 150 -3.04 12.15 14.50
N HIS A 151 -4.25 12.19 15.05
CA HIS A 151 -5.39 12.99 14.57
C HIS A 151 -5.40 14.43 15.11
N ASP A 152 -4.29 15.17 14.92
CA ASP A 152 -4.16 16.53 15.44
C ASP A 152 -3.52 17.54 14.48
N PHE A 153 -3.17 17.12 13.25
CA PHE A 153 -2.42 17.95 12.30
C PHE A 153 -2.85 17.74 10.84
N PRO A 154 -2.74 18.77 9.99
CA PRO A 154 -3.00 18.67 8.55
C PRO A 154 -2.05 17.71 7.80
N GLU A 155 -0.87 17.43 8.34
CA GLU A 155 0.07 16.44 7.80
C GLU A 155 -0.31 14.99 8.19
N GLY A 156 -1.31 14.84 9.07
CA GLY A 156 -1.75 13.57 9.64
C GLY A 156 -3.06 13.05 9.03
N PRO A 157 -3.63 11.98 9.63
CA PRO A 157 -4.87 11.36 9.22
C PRO A 157 -6.11 12.25 9.30
N ASP A 158 -6.02 13.46 9.88
CA ASP A 158 -7.09 14.44 9.81
C ASP A 158 -7.42 14.84 8.38
N TRP A 159 -6.46 14.80 7.45
CA TRP A 159 -6.70 15.12 6.04
C TRP A 159 -6.82 13.90 5.13
N TRP A 160 -6.84 12.69 5.69
CA TRP A 160 -6.92 11.47 4.89
C TRP A 160 -8.34 11.20 4.42
N ASN A 161 -8.46 10.84 3.15
CA ASN A 161 -9.64 10.19 2.58
C ASN A 161 -9.38 8.70 2.40
N GLU A 162 -10.40 7.95 1.98
CA GLU A 162 -10.31 6.49 1.75
C GLU A 162 -9.09 6.09 0.91
N GLY A 163 -8.76 6.88 -0.12
CA GLY A 163 -7.57 6.67 -0.95
C GLY A 163 -6.26 6.75 -0.18
N ASP A 164 -6.13 7.71 0.73
CA ASP A 164 -4.95 7.92 1.57
C ASP A 164 -4.80 6.79 2.60
N TYR A 165 -5.90 6.40 3.25
CA TYR A 165 -5.91 5.23 4.15
C TYR A 165 -5.44 3.97 3.41
N LYS A 166 -5.98 3.69 2.22
CA LYS A 166 -5.56 2.54 1.41
C LYS A 166 -4.10 2.62 0.99
N ALA A 167 -3.62 3.81 0.62
CA ALA A 167 -2.23 4.02 0.22
C ALA A 167 -1.27 3.72 1.39
N ILE A 168 -1.54 4.29 2.58
CA ILE A 168 -0.70 4.11 3.76
C ILE A 168 -0.78 2.68 4.28
N ILE A 169 -1.99 2.14 4.51
CA ILE A 169 -2.19 0.78 5.04
C ILE A 169 -1.63 -0.26 4.06
N GLY A 170 -1.79 -0.05 2.75
CA GLY A 170 -1.26 -0.92 1.71
C GLY A 170 0.27 -1.00 1.68
N GLN A 171 0.98 0.03 2.15
CA GLN A 171 2.45 0.00 2.25
C GLN A 171 2.97 -0.77 3.46
N LEU A 172 2.18 -0.90 4.53
CA LEU A 172 2.64 -1.53 5.78
C LEU A 172 3.14 -2.98 5.57
N PRO A 173 2.40 -3.87 4.87
CA PRO A 173 2.89 -5.22 4.61
C PRO A 173 4.16 -5.28 3.77
N LYS A 174 4.36 -4.32 2.86
CA LYS A 174 5.58 -4.24 2.02
C LYS A 174 6.83 -4.01 2.86
N MET A 175 6.69 -3.17 3.88
CA MET A 175 7.70 -2.95 4.92
C MET A 175 7.67 -4.01 6.03
N LYS A 176 6.94 -5.11 5.83
CA LYS A 176 6.81 -6.25 6.76
C LYS A 176 6.23 -5.84 8.12
N MET A 177 5.35 -4.83 8.13
CA MET A 177 4.56 -4.39 9.28
C MET A 177 3.16 -5.04 9.27
N ASN A 178 2.51 -5.09 10.44
CA ASN A 178 1.23 -5.76 10.65
C ASN A 178 0.30 -5.01 11.62
N PHE A 179 0.60 -3.75 11.91
CA PHE A 179 -0.17 -2.95 12.86
C PHE A 179 -0.32 -1.51 12.38
N ILE A 180 -1.51 -0.97 12.63
CA ILE A 180 -1.79 0.46 12.61
C ILE A 180 -2.68 0.75 13.83
N GLY A 181 -2.35 1.82 14.56
CA GLY A 181 -3.20 2.35 15.61
C GLY A 181 -3.39 3.84 15.38
N PHE A 182 -4.54 4.39 15.71
CA PHE A 182 -4.79 5.81 15.59
C PHE A 182 -4.73 6.44 16.97
N HIS A 183 -3.84 7.41 17.14
CA HIS A 183 -3.84 8.24 18.33
C HIS A 183 -4.98 9.25 18.22
N THR A 184 -5.85 9.27 19.22
CA THR A 184 -7.09 10.04 19.18
C THR A 184 -7.44 10.67 20.52
N TYR A 185 -8.07 11.83 20.49
CA TYR A 185 -8.53 12.59 21.64
C TYR A 185 -10.07 12.60 21.73
N PRO A 186 -10.67 11.67 22.49
CA PRO A 186 -12.13 11.52 22.58
C PRO A 186 -12.82 12.57 23.46
N ASP A 187 -12.07 13.29 24.30
CA ASP A 187 -12.62 14.26 25.26
C ASP A 187 -11.58 15.36 25.56
N ARG A 188 -11.11 16.07 24.53
CA ARG A 188 -10.07 17.08 24.74
C ARG A 188 -10.64 18.39 25.29
N LEU A 189 -10.15 18.77 26.47
CA LEU A 189 -10.39 20.06 27.10
C LEU A 189 -9.66 21.20 26.38
N ASN A 190 -10.43 22.25 26.04
CA ASN A 190 -10.06 23.66 25.95
C ASN A 190 -8.60 24.00 25.60
N PHE A 191 -8.28 24.08 24.30
CA PHE A 191 -7.02 24.71 23.88
C PHE A 191 -7.06 26.24 23.95
N ASN A 192 -8.24 26.86 23.81
CA ASN A 192 -8.43 28.32 23.85
C ASN A 192 -9.78 28.78 24.45
N GLY A 193 -10.46 27.93 25.24
CA GLY A 193 -11.77 28.26 25.82
C GLY A 193 -12.99 28.08 24.91
N GLU A 194 -12.81 27.45 23.73
CA GLU A 194 -13.85 27.23 22.71
C GLU A 194 -14.61 25.89 22.84
N GLY A 195 -14.51 25.23 24.00
CA GLY A 195 -15.21 23.98 24.29
C GLY A 195 -14.43 22.71 23.92
N TYR A 196 -15.07 21.56 24.13
CA TYR A 196 -14.50 20.24 23.85
C TYR A 196 -14.56 19.93 22.36
N LYS A 197 -13.40 19.71 21.74
CA LYS A 197 -13.30 19.31 20.33
C LYS A 197 -12.91 17.85 20.26
N ALA A 198 -13.91 16.97 20.39
CA ALA A 198 -13.71 15.53 20.34
C ALA A 198 -13.51 15.06 18.90
N GLU A 199 -12.72 14.02 18.71
CA GLU A 199 -12.46 13.44 17.39
C GLU A 199 -13.48 12.35 17.05
N PRO A 200 -13.98 12.28 15.80
CA PRO A 200 -15.01 11.33 15.38
C PRO A 200 -14.55 9.85 15.28
N PHE A 201 -13.30 9.53 15.63
CA PHE A 201 -12.78 8.15 15.58
C PHE A 201 -13.17 7.29 16.78
N VAL A 202 -13.63 7.89 17.88
CA VAL A 202 -14.04 7.16 19.09
C VAL A 202 -15.44 7.59 19.51
N TRP A 203 -16.34 6.63 19.57
CA TRP A 203 -17.68 6.84 20.10
C TRP A 203 -17.68 6.72 21.63
N ILE A 204 -18.11 7.78 22.33
CA ILE A 204 -18.27 7.81 23.80
C ILE A 204 -19.73 7.98 24.26
N GLY A 205 -20.69 7.87 23.33
CA GLY A 205 -22.13 7.98 23.63
C GLY A 205 -22.76 6.69 24.16
N LYS A 206 -24.10 6.70 24.26
CA LYS A 206 -24.90 5.60 24.83
C LYS A 206 -25.26 4.57 23.76
N ALA A 207 -25.52 3.34 24.19
CA ALA A 207 -25.86 2.25 23.29
C ALA A 207 -27.14 2.50 22.46
N HIS A 208 -28.13 3.26 22.99
CA HIS A 208 -29.38 3.55 22.25
C HIS A 208 -29.24 4.64 21.18
N GLU A 209 -28.08 5.31 21.14
CA GLU A 209 -27.74 6.33 20.15
C GLU A 209 -27.07 5.72 18.91
N LEU A 210 -26.89 4.39 18.91
CA LEU A 210 -26.38 3.59 17.79
C LEU A 210 -27.53 2.84 17.11
N ASN A 211 -27.48 2.81 15.77
CA ASN A 211 -28.29 1.93 14.95
C ASN A 211 -27.69 0.52 14.92
N GLU A 212 -28.45 -0.47 14.43
CA GLU A 212 -28.00 -1.87 14.36
C GLU A 212 -26.75 -2.08 13.47
N ASP A 213 -26.53 -1.20 12.49
CA ASP A 213 -25.37 -1.22 11.59
C ASP A 213 -24.13 -0.50 12.16
N GLY A 214 -24.22 0.02 13.39
CA GLY A 214 -23.16 0.76 14.06
C GLY A 214 -23.11 2.26 13.74
N SER A 215 -23.95 2.75 12.83
CA SER A 215 -24.07 4.19 12.57
C SER A 215 -24.73 4.90 13.76
N VAL A 216 -24.37 6.16 14.01
CA VAL A 216 -24.93 6.99 15.08
C VAL A 216 -26.20 7.70 14.60
N ASN A 217 -27.20 7.85 15.48
CA ASN A 217 -28.42 8.64 15.24
C ASN A 217 -28.52 9.89 16.14
N GLU A 218 -27.66 9.99 17.13
CA GLU A 218 -27.32 11.18 17.91
C GLU A 218 -25.81 11.40 17.82
N ALA A 219 -25.35 12.64 17.98
CA ALA A 219 -23.92 12.93 18.03
C ALA A 219 -23.65 14.17 18.89
N TYR A 220 -22.55 14.12 19.64
CA TYR A 220 -21.96 15.31 20.24
C TYR A 220 -21.09 16.06 19.22
N PRO A 221 -20.78 17.35 19.45
CA PRO A 221 -19.87 18.10 18.59
C PRO A 221 -18.52 17.39 18.42
N VAL A 222 -18.12 17.17 17.16
CA VAL A 222 -16.86 16.53 16.79
C VAL A 222 -16.14 17.28 15.68
N LEU A 223 -14.81 17.15 15.66
CA LEU A 223 -13.96 17.88 14.72
C LEU A 223 -12.65 17.13 14.47
N HIS A 224 -12.32 16.95 13.19
CA HIS A 224 -10.94 16.81 12.73
C HIS A 224 -10.50 18.12 12.09
N PHE A 225 -9.21 18.39 12.09
CA PHE A 225 -8.65 19.64 11.60
C PHE A 225 -9.02 19.90 10.13
N HIS A 226 -9.53 21.10 9.86
CA HIS A 226 -9.66 21.67 8.52
C HIS A 226 -9.19 23.13 8.56
N THR A 227 -8.82 23.69 7.42
CA THR A 227 -8.09 24.97 7.39
C THR A 227 -8.89 26.18 7.90
N TYR A 228 -10.22 26.08 7.99
CA TYR A 228 -11.07 27.14 8.57
C TYR A 228 -11.25 27.04 10.09
N ASP A 229 -10.61 26.08 10.73
CA ASP A 229 -10.69 25.84 12.17
C ASP A 229 -9.41 26.29 12.92
N SER A 230 -9.54 26.44 14.24
CA SER A 230 -8.53 26.93 15.20
C SER A 230 -7.99 25.85 16.14
N THR A 231 -8.21 24.55 15.86
CA THR A 231 -7.78 23.47 16.77
C THR A 231 -6.27 23.29 16.77
N TRP A 232 -5.74 22.71 17.85
CA TRP A 232 -4.32 22.37 18.00
C TRP A 232 -3.36 23.57 17.94
N GLY A 233 -3.89 24.78 18.20
CA GLY A 233 -3.11 26.02 18.18
C GLY A 233 -2.92 26.63 16.80
N TYR A 234 -3.60 26.10 15.78
CA TYR A 234 -3.63 26.70 14.45
C TYR A 234 -4.57 27.91 14.42
N SER A 235 -4.27 28.84 13.52
CA SER A 235 -5.21 29.90 13.16
C SER A 235 -5.90 29.50 11.87
N ALA A 236 -7.22 29.77 11.79
CA ALA A 236 -7.95 29.61 10.56
C ALA A 236 -7.28 30.40 9.43
N GLY A 237 -7.10 29.76 8.28
CA GLY A 237 -6.43 30.33 7.12
C GLY A 237 -6.93 29.70 5.84
N LYS A 238 -7.07 30.50 4.79
CA LYS A 238 -7.46 29.96 3.49
C LYS A 238 -6.27 29.28 2.85
N THR A 239 -6.45 28.09 2.29
CA THR A 239 -5.39 27.45 1.48
C THR A 239 -4.99 28.34 0.31
N GLY A 240 -5.91 29.12 -0.28
CA GLY A 240 -5.60 30.09 -1.34
C GLY A 240 -4.63 31.19 -0.93
N ASP A 241 -4.49 31.48 0.37
CA ASP A 241 -3.54 32.47 0.90
C ASP A 241 -2.13 31.87 1.11
N PHE A 242 -1.94 30.56 0.87
CA PHE A 242 -0.65 29.90 1.02
C PHE A 242 0.36 30.43 -0.01
N GLN A 243 1.51 30.85 0.50
CA GLN A 243 2.55 31.54 -0.26
C GLN A 243 3.31 30.60 -1.20
N MET A 244 4.11 31.19 -2.10
CA MET A 244 5.03 30.46 -3.00
C MET A 244 4.34 29.41 -3.89
N GLY A 245 3.08 29.65 -4.25
CA GLY A 245 2.28 28.74 -5.09
C GLY A 245 1.56 27.64 -4.33
N GLY A 246 1.70 27.57 -3.00
CA GLY A 246 1.05 26.54 -2.18
C GLY A 246 -0.47 26.49 -2.33
N GLY A 247 -1.12 27.65 -2.53
CA GLY A 247 -2.57 27.71 -2.72
C GLY A 247 -3.09 27.05 -4.01
N GLN A 248 -2.21 26.77 -4.98
CA GLN A 248 -2.59 26.09 -6.23
C GLN A 248 -2.76 24.58 -6.06
N ILE A 249 -2.36 24.01 -4.92
CA ILE A 249 -2.42 22.57 -4.64
C ILE A 249 -3.83 22.16 -4.20
N PHE A 250 -4.61 23.10 -3.66
CA PHE A 250 -5.88 22.81 -2.99
C PHE A 250 -7.08 23.22 -3.86
N GLU A 251 -8.11 22.37 -3.87
CA GLU A 251 -9.33 22.61 -4.65
C GLU A 251 -10.20 23.72 -4.05
N THR A 252 -10.10 23.93 -2.73
CA THR A 252 -10.93 24.86 -1.95
C THR A 252 -10.14 25.52 -0.83
N ASP A 253 -10.53 26.75 -0.48
CA ASP A 253 -9.93 27.53 0.64
C ASP A 253 -10.09 26.84 2.00
N ASN A 254 -11.25 26.20 2.22
CA ASN A 254 -11.51 25.34 3.36
C ASN A 254 -11.16 23.90 2.97
N TYR A 255 -9.96 23.48 3.31
CA TYR A 255 -9.47 22.15 2.98
C TYR A 255 -9.45 21.25 4.22
N GLY A 256 -9.83 20.01 4.01
CA GLY A 256 -9.94 18.95 4.99
C GLY A 256 -10.42 17.67 4.29
N PRO A 257 -10.68 16.61 5.06
CA PRO A 257 -11.17 15.35 4.52
C PRO A 257 -12.61 15.52 4.03
N ASP A 258 -13.07 14.60 3.17
CA ASP A 258 -14.33 14.76 2.44
C ASP A 258 -15.55 14.92 3.36
N TYR A 259 -15.58 14.20 4.49
CA TYR A 259 -16.66 14.28 5.48
C TYR A 259 -16.70 15.62 6.25
N MET A 260 -15.61 16.40 6.21
CA MET A 260 -15.51 17.74 6.78
C MET A 260 -15.75 18.85 5.75
N LYS A 261 -16.02 18.52 4.48
CA LYS A 261 -16.40 19.51 3.47
C LYS A 261 -17.81 20.02 3.73
N HIS A 262 -18.04 21.31 3.46
CA HIS A 262 -19.35 21.97 3.55
C HIS A 262 -20.04 21.85 4.92
N VAL A 263 -19.28 21.70 6.02
CA VAL A 263 -19.79 21.83 7.39
C VAL A 263 -19.88 23.30 7.80
N SER A 264 -20.78 23.64 8.71
CA SER A 264 -20.80 24.95 9.37
C SER A 264 -19.53 25.19 10.21
N LEU A 265 -19.27 26.44 10.62
CA LEU A 265 -18.17 26.70 11.55
C LEU A 265 -18.43 26.04 12.91
N TRP A 266 -17.38 25.74 13.65
CA TRP A 266 -17.51 25.16 14.99
C TRP A 266 -18.37 26.04 15.92
N PRO A 267 -19.30 25.45 16.70
CA PRO A 267 -19.71 24.04 16.68
C PRO A 267 -20.66 23.72 15.52
N HIS A 268 -20.50 22.54 14.93
CA HIS A 268 -21.36 22.05 13.84
C HIS A 268 -22.80 21.78 14.29
N THR A 269 -23.74 21.74 13.36
CA THR A 269 -25.13 21.35 13.66
C THR A 269 -25.21 19.88 14.09
N ARG A 270 -26.31 19.49 14.75
CA ARG A 270 -26.53 18.09 15.14
C ARG A 270 -26.49 17.16 13.94
N GLU A 271 -27.13 17.55 12.84
CA GLU A 271 -27.18 16.78 11.59
C GLU A 271 -25.80 16.63 10.96
N GLU A 272 -24.97 17.67 11.02
CA GLU A 272 -23.58 17.63 10.54
C GLU A 272 -22.72 16.71 11.39
N ASN A 273 -22.82 16.74 12.72
CA ASN A 273 -22.05 15.84 13.60
C ASN A 273 -22.42 14.36 13.38
N ILE A 274 -23.71 14.06 13.20
CA ILE A 274 -24.16 12.71 12.84
C ILE A 274 -23.56 12.29 11.50
N ARG A 275 -23.54 13.19 10.50
CA ARG A 275 -22.93 12.92 9.20
C ARG A 275 -21.44 12.65 9.33
N ILE A 276 -20.70 13.49 10.06
CA ILE A 276 -19.25 13.37 10.26
C ILE A 276 -18.89 11.99 10.82
N PHE A 277 -19.51 11.56 11.93
CA PHE A 277 -19.27 10.23 12.51
C PHE A 277 -19.55 9.09 11.52
N ASN A 278 -20.69 9.16 10.84
CA ASN A 278 -21.14 8.09 9.97
C ASN A 278 -20.35 8.01 8.67
N GLU A 279 -19.83 9.13 8.16
CA GLU A 279 -18.97 9.14 6.99
C GLU A 279 -17.53 8.79 7.35
N SER A 280 -17.01 9.28 8.49
CA SER A 280 -15.67 8.91 8.95
C SER A 280 -15.56 7.42 9.28
N GLY A 281 -16.60 6.83 9.88
CA GLY A 281 -16.64 5.40 10.21
C GLY A 281 -16.83 4.46 9.01
N LYS A 282 -17.13 4.98 7.81
CA LYS A 282 -17.22 4.18 6.57
C LYS A 282 -15.87 4.02 5.86
N MET A 283 -14.91 4.89 6.17
CA MET A 283 -13.55 4.83 5.62
C MET A 283 -12.76 3.65 6.21
#